data_AF-A0A1S8XVT2-F1
#
_entry.id   AF-A0A1S8XVT2-F1
#
_cell.length_a   1.000
_cell.length_b   1.000
_cell.length_c   1.000
_cell.angle_alpha   90.00
_cell.angle_beta   90.00
_cell.angle_gamma   90.00
#
_symmetry.space_group_name_H-M   'P 1'
#
loop_
_entity.id
_entity.type
_entity.pdbx_description
1 polymer ?
#
loop_
_entity_poly.entity_id
_entity_poly.type
_entity_poly.pdbx_seq_one_letter_code
_entity_poly.pdbx_strand_id
1 'polypeptide(L)'
;MPRLPGPPLVTRIAAGVLVLALAVLAGFAASAGFGTATAETVREGRPVPADQAQMIAQAALSCPTLTAPRLAGQLMAASGFEPDARTGNGGSGVAGLSDEVWQRWRPWPDAPRLDVAANIVALAHHMCDLVGQLRHGDIDGDAWELALAAHHSGFSVVQADRRIPDAAAPYVRTVAGYTAWYSRQPDFDRDAAAGPPTAAQPAPAAGSAPRAIPQEHLELILAAGKVCPAVTAAKIAGQLMAASGFNPHLLGANGAQGVAQFLPTLWSRYATAGQSPWEPAAAIPTLARTMCALTTDLAGLAADPYPIALATFQWGPGVQAGGAPNLSTVEQHAGRVLAYAAFYAQDPRLGGRPSPRPTVAPAVPTGPALALPTRRPDAGGGASRPAAATTRTTPAATSYQIKGYGGKCVHAPTAADGQQLVLWGCGSSTRQKWTFGGDGTVRMGKLCIDLADAATADGTRVQLATCNGGWAQKFWVNPSGDLVNSVVGRCVEVRDWSTANGTGLQLATCSGGANQKWTKVRG
;
A
#
# COMPACT_ATOMS: atom_id res chain seq x y z
N MET A 1 23.42 32.61 105.82
CA MET A 1 22.05 32.03 105.81
C MET A 1 21.06 33.18 105.70
N PRO A 2 19.87 33.05 105.09
CA PRO A 2 19.39 32.14 104.03
C PRO A 2 19.49 32.86 102.65
N ARG A 3 18.90 32.49 101.48
CA ARG A 3 18.43 31.23 100.86
C ARG A 3 18.46 31.41 99.31
N LEU A 4 18.62 30.30 98.57
CA LEU A 4 18.12 30.09 97.19
C LEU A 4 16.69 29.46 97.29
N PRO A 5 15.80 29.46 96.26
CA PRO A 5 16.00 29.09 94.83
C PRO A 5 15.36 30.11 93.84
N GLY A 6 15.26 29.97 92.51
CA GLY A 6 15.55 28.93 91.51
C GLY A 6 14.56 29.09 90.33
N PRO A 7 14.94 28.93 89.04
CA PRO A 7 14.18 29.43 87.88
C PRO A 7 13.16 28.42 87.31
N PRO A 8 12.44 28.78 86.23
CA PRO A 8 12.80 28.17 84.93
C PRO A 8 12.78 29.10 83.70
N LEU A 9 13.31 28.57 82.59
CA LEU A 9 13.51 29.19 81.27
C LEU A 9 12.30 29.05 80.31
N VAL A 10 12.49 29.57 79.07
CA VAL A 10 11.99 29.09 77.75
C VAL A 10 10.86 29.94 77.13
N THR A 11 10.85 30.35 75.83
CA THR A 11 11.86 30.56 74.76
C THR A 11 11.19 31.29 73.57
N ARG A 12 11.87 32.28 72.95
CA ARG A 12 11.72 32.88 71.58
C ARG A 12 10.33 33.05 70.92
N ILE A 13 10.06 34.27 70.45
CA ILE A 13 9.70 34.56 69.03
C ILE A 13 10.37 35.90 68.64
N ALA A 14 10.97 36.00 67.45
CA ALA A 14 11.27 37.28 66.80
C ALA A 14 11.31 37.10 65.27
N ALA A 15 10.50 37.88 64.55
CA ALA A 15 10.56 38.03 63.10
C ALA A 15 11.29 39.33 62.74
N GLY A 16 11.90 39.40 61.56
CA GLY A 16 12.59 40.60 61.08
C GLY A 16 12.73 40.62 59.57
N VAL A 17 12.26 41.70 58.94
CA VAL A 17 12.33 41.97 57.50
C VAL A 17 13.09 43.28 57.29
N LEU A 18 14.06 43.32 56.36
CA LEU A 18 14.43 44.55 55.66
C LEU A 18 15.11 44.27 54.30
N VAL A 19 15.32 45.33 53.51
CA VAL A 19 15.29 45.37 52.04
C VAL A 19 16.58 45.96 51.44
N LEU A 20 16.94 45.54 50.20
CA LEU A 20 17.86 46.07 49.16
C LEU A 20 18.94 47.14 49.55
N ALA A 21 20.18 47.12 49.03
CA ALA A 21 20.46 47.39 47.60
C ALA A 21 21.93 47.13 47.12
N LEU A 22 22.04 46.68 45.86
CA LEU A 22 23.07 46.86 44.81
C LEU A 22 24.54 47.25 45.13
N ALA A 23 25.47 46.41 44.64
CA ALA A 23 26.72 46.85 43.99
C ALA A 23 27.09 45.88 42.85
N VAL A 24 27.52 46.41 41.69
CA VAL A 24 27.91 45.63 40.50
C VAL A 24 29.42 45.53 40.39
N LEU A 25 29.97 44.32 40.25
CA LEU A 25 31.26 44.07 39.61
C LEU A 25 31.22 42.71 38.89
N ALA A 26 31.72 42.69 37.65
CA ALA A 26 31.68 41.50 36.81
C ALA A 26 32.78 40.49 37.18
N GLY A 27 32.39 39.23 37.36
CA GLY A 27 33.30 38.09 37.48
C GLY A 27 32.78 36.94 36.64
N PHE A 28 33.51 36.60 35.56
CA PHE A 28 33.18 35.44 34.73
C PHE A 28 33.37 34.15 35.54
N ALA A 29 32.26 33.50 35.89
CA ALA A 29 32.24 32.11 36.33
C ALA A 29 31.14 31.39 35.55
N ALA A 30 31.56 30.54 34.60
CA ALA A 30 30.64 29.69 33.85
C ALA A 30 30.15 28.55 34.75
N SER A 31 29.11 28.82 35.55
CA SER A 31 28.28 27.75 36.10
C SER A 31 27.36 27.25 35.00
N ALA A 32 27.48 25.96 34.67
CA ALA A 32 26.51 25.26 33.84
C ALA A 32 25.19 25.20 34.63
N GLY A 33 24.35 26.23 34.44
CA GLY A 33 22.95 26.15 34.80
C GLY A 33 22.33 25.03 34.00
N PHE A 34 22.07 23.90 34.65
CA PHE A 34 21.14 22.91 34.14
C PHE A 34 19.78 23.60 34.03
N GLY A 35 19.52 24.19 32.87
CA GLY A 35 18.19 24.58 32.48
C GLY A 35 17.36 23.32 32.54
N THR A 36 16.53 23.21 33.59
CA THR A 36 15.48 22.22 33.62
C THR A 36 14.66 22.48 32.38
N ALA A 37 14.73 21.57 31.41
CA ALA A 37 13.81 21.57 30.29
C ALA A 37 12.42 21.63 30.91
N THR A 38 11.74 22.77 30.73
CA THR A 38 10.32 22.88 31.05
C THR A 38 9.67 21.73 30.32
N ALA A 39 9.12 20.76 31.07
CA ALA A 39 8.53 19.58 30.49
C ALA A 39 7.64 20.01 29.32
N GLU A 40 7.91 19.48 28.12
CA GLU A 40 7.01 19.67 26.99
C GLU A 40 5.61 19.32 27.50
N THR A 41 4.71 20.30 27.46
CA THR A 41 3.35 20.07 27.95
C THR A 41 2.72 19.05 27.04
N VAL A 42 2.75 17.78 27.48
CA VAL A 42 2.12 16.65 26.83
C VAL A 42 0.69 17.05 26.53
N ARG A 43 0.40 17.33 25.27
CA ARG A 43 -0.93 17.74 24.83
C ARG A 43 -1.77 16.48 24.82
N GLU A 44 -2.72 16.40 25.75
CA GLU A 44 -3.69 15.33 25.75
C GLU A 44 -4.52 15.40 24.47
N GLY A 45 -4.38 14.36 23.65
CA GLY A 45 -5.22 14.14 22.47
C GLY A 45 -6.59 13.63 22.87
N ARG A 46 -7.47 13.47 21.87
CA ARG A 46 -8.69 12.69 22.03
C ARG A 46 -8.38 11.22 21.69
N PRO A 47 -9.07 10.24 22.28
CA PRO A 47 -9.04 8.87 21.77
C PRO A 47 -9.35 8.86 20.27
N VAL A 48 -8.61 8.07 19.51
CA VAL A 48 -8.85 7.96 18.07
C VAL A 48 -10.14 7.17 17.86
N PRO A 49 -11.05 7.61 16.98
CA PRO A 49 -12.22 6.81 16.62
C PRO A 49 -11.80 5.42 16.12
N ALA A 50 -12.47 4.36 16.60
CA ALA A 50 -12.04 2.98 16.39
C ALA A 50 -12.01 2.56 14.90
N ASP A 51 -12.87 3.18 14.08
CA ASP A 51 -12.87 3.05 12.62
C ASP A 51 -11.66 3.74 11.97
N GLN A 52 -11.17 4.84 12.56
CA GLN A 52 -10.03 5.62 12.05
C GLN A 52 -8.67 5.07 12.49
N ALA A 53 -8.54 4.52 13.70
CA ALA A 53 -7.25 4.09 14.26
C ALA A 53 -6.49 3.12 13.32
N GLN A 54 -7.22 2.18 12.71
CA GLN A 54 -6.64 1.25 11.74
C GLN A 54 -6.32 1.91 10.39
N MET A 55 -7.14 2.85 9.92
CA MET A 55 -6.86 3.62 8.70
C MET A 55 -5.58 4.45 8.84
N ILE A 56 -5.38 5.07 10.01
CA ILE A 56 -4.16 5.82 10.36
C ILE A 56 -2.95 4.90 10.40
N ALA A 57 -3.08 3.73 11.05
CA ALA A 57 -1.99 2.76 11.12
C ALA A 57 -1.59 2.20 9.74
N GLN A 58 -2.52 2.06 8.79
CA GLN A 58 -2.22 1.67 7.42
C GLN A 58 -1.64 2.82 6.59
N ALA A 59 -2.21 4.02 6.66
CA ALA A 59 -1.73 5.17 5.91
C ALA A 59 -0.33 5.63 6.37
N ALA A 60 0.03 5.42 7.64
CA ALA A 60 1.40 5.63 8.12
C ALA A 60 2.44 4.77 7.36
N LEU A 61 2.06 3.61 6.81
CA LEU A 61 2.98 2.75 6.04
C LEU A 61 3.42 3.38 4.70
N SER A 62 2.84 4.51 4.27
CA SER A 62 3.22 5.21 3.04
C SER A 62 4.69 5.67 3.00
N CYS A 63 5.35 5.91 4.15
CA CYS A 63 6.80 6.13 4.21
C CYS A 63 7.40 5.95 5.62
N PRO A 64 8.70 5.58 5.75
CA PRO A 64 9.31 5.24 7.04
C PRO A 64 9.33 6.35 8.10
N THR A 65 9.26 7.63 7.69
CA THR A 65 9.26 8.80 8.58
C THR A 65 7.89 9.13 9.16
N LEU A 66 6.82 8.56 8.59
CA LEU A 66 5.45 8.75 9.03
C LEU A 66 5.07 7.54 9.90
N THR A 67 4.95 7.75 11.21
CA THR A 67 4.45 6.71 12.13
C THR A 67 2.97 6.92 12.40
N ALA A 68 2.27 5.88 12.88
CA ALA A 68 0.85 6.01 13.23
C ALA A 68 0.60 7.11 14.29
N PRO A 69 1.43 7.25 15.36
CA PRO A 69 1.36 8.41 16.25
C PRO A 69 1.60 9.76 15.58
N ARG A 70 2.54 9.86 14.62
CA ARG A 70 2.83 11.10 13.88
C ARG A 70 1.62 11.54 13.04
N LEU A 71 1.00 10.60 12.33
CA LEU A 71 -0.20 10.86 11.54
C LEU A 71 -1.41 11.16 12.44
N ALA A 72 -1.61 10.40 13.53
CA ALA A 72 -2.65 10.68 14.53
C ALA A 72 -2.49 12.06 15.19
N GLY A 73 -1.26 12.45 15.53
CA GLY A 73 -0.95 13.76 16.08
C GLY A 73 -1.28 14.91 15.14
N GLN A 74 -1.06 14.71 13.83
CA GLN A 74 -1.39 15.71 12.82
C GLN A 74 -2.90 15.81 12.56
N LEU A 75 -3.62 14.68 12.51
CA LEU A 75 -5.08 14.63 12.40
C LEU A 75 -5.75 15.26 13.63
N MET A 76 -5.25 14.99 14.83
CA MET A 76 -5.70 15.62 16.07
C MET A 76 -5.52 17.14 16.04
N ALA A 77 -4.37 17.63 15.58
CA ALA A 77 -4.12 19.06 15.44
C ALA A 77 -4.97 19.73 14.35
N ALA A 78 -5.32 18.99 13.29
CA ALA A 78 -6.11 19.48 12.17
C ALA A 78 -7.61 19.57 12.49
N SER A 79 -8.20 18.49 13.03
CA SER A 79 -9.67 18.35 13.17
C SER A 79 -10.14 17.82 14.52
N GLY A 80 -9.23 17.30 15.36
CA GLY A 80 -9.62 16.50 16.51
C GLY A 80 -10.33 15.18 16.12
N PHE A 81 -10.06 14.66 14.92
CA PHE A 81 -10.69 13.52 14.25
C PHE A 81 -12.12 13.72 13.69
N GLU A 82 -12.63 14.95 13.66
CA GLU A 82 -13.99 15.23 13.16
C GLU A 82 -14.05 15.21 11.61
N PRO A 83 -14.88 14.34 10.98
CA PRO A 83 -14.92 14.14 9.53
C PRO A 83 -15.32 15.34 8.68
N ASP A 84 -16.10 16.27 9.24
CA ASP A 84 -16.66 17.45 8.58
C ASP A 84 -16.00 18.78 9.01
N ALA A 85 -14.91 18.69 9.78
CA ALA A 85 -14.15 19.82 10.29
C ALA A 85 -13.76 20.84 9.20
N ARG A 86 -13.70 22.11 9.59
CA ARG A 86 -13.16 23.23 8.82
C ARG A 86 -12.03 23.86 9.61
N THR A 87 -10.87 24.04 8.98
CA THR A 87 -9.67 24.57 9.65
C THR A 87 -9.48 26.06 9.38
N GLY A 88 -8.80 26.76 10.29
CA GLY A 88 -8.61 28.21 10.19
C GLY A 88 -7.83 28.70 8.96
N ASN A 89 -7.10 27.80 8.29
CA ASN A 89 -6.41 28.03 7.02
C ASN A 89 -7.25 27.63 5.78
N GLY A 90 -8.57 27.49 5.92
CA GLY A 90 -9.49 27.17 4.81
C GLY A 90 -9.49 25.71 4.39
N GLY A 91 -8.82 24.84 5.14
CA GLY A 91 -8.83 23.40 4.92
C GLY A 91 -10.10 22.72 5.44
N SER A 92 -10.29 21.45 5.11
CA SER A 92 -11.50 20.70 5.48
C SER A 92 -11.31 19.19 5.58
N GLY A 93 -12.24 18.53 6.25
CA GLY A 93 -12.24 17.09 6.49
C GLY A 93 -11.38 16.69 7.68
N VAL A 94 -11.39 15.41 8.02
CA VAL A 94 -10.60 14.86 9.15
C VAL A 94 -9.10 15.20 9.10
N ALA A 95 -8.56 15.42 7.89
CA ALA A 95 -7.17 15.79 7.67
C ALA A 95 -6.90 17.29 7.52
N GLY A 96 -7.94 18.15 7.54
CA GLY A 96 -7.79 19.60 7.44
C GLY A 96 -7.06 20.09 6.17
N LEU A 97 -7.02 19.28 5.11
CA LEU A 97 -6.27 19.60 3.89
C LEU A 97 -6.86 20.83 3.21
N SER A 98 -6.05 21.69 2.61
CA SER A 98 -6.54 22.72 1.70
C SER A 98 -7.10 22.09 0.42
N ASP A 99 -7.93 22.81 -0.33
CA ASP A 99 -8.48 22.26 -1.58
C ASP A 99 -7.39 22.01 -2.64
N GLU A 100 -6.29 22.77 -2.68
CA GLU A 100 -5.16 22.47 -3.56
C GLU A 100 -4.49 21.13 -3.19
N VAL A 101 -4.21 20.92 -1.89
CA VAL A 101 -3.60 19.69 -1.40
C VAL A 101 -4.54 18.50 -1.60
N TRP A 102 -5.84 18.67 -1.33
CA TRP A 102 -6.85 17.65 -1.59
C TRP A 102 -6.94 17.25 -3.06
N GLN A 103 -7.02 18.21 -3.98
CA GLN A 103 -7.13 17.91 -5.42
C GLN A 103 -5.89 17.18 -5.96
N ARG A 104 -4.70 17.45 -5.41
CA ARG A 104 -3.43 16.79 -5.78
C ARG A 104 -3.25 15.41 -5.16
N TRP A 105 -3.75 15.17 -3.95
CA TRP A 105 -3.42 13.98 -3.14
C TRP A 105 -4.58 13.03 -2.85
N ARG A 106 -5.82 13.37 -3.24
CA ARG A 106 -6.96 12.47 -3.15
C ARG A 106 -6.65 11.11 -3.81
N PRO A 107 -6.94 9.97 -3.15
CA PRO A 107 -6.54 8.65 -3.64
C PRO A 107 -7.35 8.12 -4.84
N TRP A 108 -8.45 8.75 -5.22
CA TRP A 108 -9.17 8.47 -6.47
C TRP A 108 -9.92 9.71 -7.01
N PRO A 109 -10.19 9.80 -8.33
CA PRO A 109 -10.71 11.02 -8.97
C PRO A 109 -12.07 11.53 -8.46
N ASP A 110 -12.92 10.65 -7.95
CA ASP A 110 -14.25 10.99 -7.43
C ASP A 110 -14.34 10.80 -5.90
N ALA A 111 -13.21 10.87 -5.20
CA ALA A 111 -13.17 10.79 -3.73
C ALA A 111 -14.07 11.88 -3.10
N PRO A 112 -15.05 11.51 -2.26
CA PRO A 112 -15.87 12.50 -1.55
C PRO A 112 -14.99 13.36 -0.65
N ARG A 113 -15.19 14.68 -0.67
CA ARG A 113 -14.32 15.64 0.03
C ARG A 113 -14.16 15.38 1.53
N LEU A 114 -15.19 14.79 2.15
CA LEU A 114 -15.27 14.47 3.58
C LEU A 114 -15.16 12.96 3.85
N ASP A 115 -14.76 12.15 2.86
CA ASP A 115 -14.47 10.73 3.09
C ASP A 115 -13.23 10.60 4.00
N VAL A 116 -13.42 9.94 5.15
CA VAL A 116 -12.45 9.84 6.23
C VAL A 116 -11.20 9.10 5.79
N ALA A 117 -11.36 7.94 5.15
CA ALA A 117 -10.23 7.12 4.68
C ALA A 117 -9.44 7.87 3.59
N ALA A 118 -10.13 8.51 2.65
CA ALA A 118 -9.51 9.27 1.57
C ALA A 118 -8.71 10.47 2.08
N ASN A 119 -9.22 11.19 3.09
CA ASN A 119 -8.51 12.30 3.75
C ASN A 119 -7.25 11.82 4.48
N ILE A 120 -7.33 10.72 5.24
CA ILE A 120 -6.19 10.15 5.97
C ILE A 120 -5.08 9.69 5.01
N VAL A 121 -5.45 9.00 3.91
CA VAL A 121 -4.49 8.55 2.87
C VAL A 121 -3.90 9.73 2.10
N ALA A 122 -4.71 10.74 1.74
CA ALA A 122 -4.22 11.94 1.06
C ALA A 122 -3.21 12.71 1.91
N LEU A 123 -3.46 12.86 3.21
CA LEU A 123 -2.52 13.47 4.15
C LEU A 123 -1.22 12.67 4.24
N ALA A 124 -1.30 11.35 4.36
CA ALA A 124 -0.12 10.49 4.44
C ALA A 124 0.77 10.60 3.20
N HIS A 125 0.19 10.48 1.99
CA HIS A 125 0.94 10.65 0.75
C HIS A 125 1.56 12.05 0.62
N HIS A 126 0.80 13.10 0.94
CA HIS A 126 1.29 14.48 0.93
C HIS A 126 2.50 14.68 1.87
N MET A 127 2.41 14.17 3.11
CA MET A 127 3.50 14.27 4.08
C MET A 127 4.74 13.48 3.66
N CYS A 128 4.54 12.28 3.11
CA CYS A 128 5.63 11.46 2.58
C CYS A 128 6.33 12.09 1.38
N ASP A 129 5.59 12.79 0.51
CA ASP A 129 6.16 13.54 -0.61
C ASP A 129 6.96 14.76 -0.13
N LEU A 130 6.44 15.54 0.82
CA LEU A 130 7.18 16.65 1.45
C LEU A 130 8.49 16.18 2.08
N VAL A 131 8.48 15.06 2.83
CA VAL A 131 9.70 14.43 3.36
C VAL A 131 10.66 14.06 2.21
N GLY A 132 10.15 13.44 1.15
CA GLY A 132 10.94 13.05 -0.02
C GLY A 132 11.65 14.25 -0.65
N GLN A 133 10.94 15.36 -0.87
CA GLN A 133 11.50 16.59 -1.41
C GLN A 133 12.56 17.21 -0.47
N LEU A 134 12.30 17.24 0.84
CA LEU A 134 13.20 17.85 1.83
C LEU A 134 14.51 17.06 2.03
N ARG A 135 14.49 15.72 1.89
CA ARG A 135 15.70 14.88 1.99
C ARG A 135 16.77 15.18 0.94
N HIS A 136 16.43 15.85 -0.15
CA HIS A 136 17.39 16.31 -1.17
C HIS A 136 17.98 17.70 -0.89
N GLY A 137 17.55 18.40 0.18
CA GLY A 137 17.99 19.76 0.50
C GLY A 137 19.22 19.89 1.41
N ASP A 138 19.66 18.79 2.03
CA ASP A 138 20.76 18.75 3.02
C ASP A 138 20.50 19.71 4.20
N ILE A 139 19.30 19.60 4.77
CA ILE A 139 18.79 20.47 5.85
C ILE A 139 18.86 19.72 7.19
N ASP A 140 19.52 20.30 8.19
CA ASP A 140 19.59 19.74 9.55
C ASP A 140 18.23 19.76 10.25
N GLY A 141 17.83 18.61 10.82
CA GLY A 141 16.60 18.46 11.60
C GLY A 141 15.85 17.14 11.33
N ASP A 142 14.74 16.90 12.03
CA ASP A 142 13.85 15.80 11.66
C ASP A 142 13.09 16.15 10.37
N ALA A 143 13.28 15.35 9.32
CA ALA A 143 12.65 15.57 8.03
C ALA A 143 11.10 15.58 8.10
N TRP A 144 10.50 14.91 9.07
CA TRP A 144 9.05 14.98 9.31
C TRP A 144 8.62 16.30 9.95
N GLU A 145 9.42 16.89 10.85
CA GLU A 145 9.11 18.20 11.42
C GLU A 145 9.26 19.33 10.39
N LEU A 146 10.28 19.23 9.53
CA LEU A 146 10.42 20.10 8.36
C LEU A 146 9.25 19.90 7.38
N ALA A 147 8.75 18.67 7.20
CA ALA A 147 7.55 18.40 6.39
C ALA A 147 6.28 18.99 7.03
N LEU A 148 6.13 18.95 8.35
CA LEU A 148 5.03 19.64 9.06
C LEU A 148 5.10 21.15 8.85
N ALA A 149 6.29 21.73 8.90
CA ALA A 149 6.50 23.13 8.61
C ALA A 149 6.15 23.48 7.16
N ALA A 150 6.48 22.61 6.20
CA ALA A 150 6.19 22.79 4.78
C ALA A 150 4.69 22.60 4.46
N HIS A 151 4.01 21.70 5.19
CA HIS A 151 2.56 21.54 5.13
C HIS A 151 1.81 22.77 5.64
N HIS A 152 2.30 23.39 6.73
CA HIS A 152 1.69 24.58 7.32
C HIS A 152 1.96 25.87 6.54
N SER A 153 3.23 26.10 6.16
CA SER A 153 3.72 27.39 5.65
C SER A 153 4.13 27.37 4.17
N GLY A 154 4.03 26.21 3.51
CA GLY A 154 4.49 26.01 2.14
C GLY A 154 5.95 25.54 2.07
N PHE A 155 6.22 24.63 1.12
CA PHE A 155 7.54 24.03 0.91
C PHE A 155 8.64 25.05 0.58
N SER A 156 8.33 26.06 -0.24
CA SER A 156 9.31 27.09 -0.65
C SER A 156 9.84 27.92 0.51
N VAL A 157 9.03 28.17 1.54
CA VAL A 157 9.44 28.92 2.74
C VAL A 157 10.44 28.10 3.56
N VAL A 158 10.15 26.81 3.80
CA VAL A 158 11.07 25.90 4.52
C VAL A 158 12.37 25.69 3.73
N GLN A 159 12.29 25.59 2.40
CA GLN A 159 13.46 25.44 1.53
C GLN A 159 14.36 26.68 1.56
N ALA A 160 13.78 27.89 1.57
CA ALA A 160 14.52 29.14 1.65
C ALA A 160 15.17 29.34 3.03
N ASP A 161 14.43 29.09 4.11
CA ASP A 161 14.91 29.27 5.48
C ASP A 161 15.93 28.19 5.91
N ARG A 162 15.92 27.02 5.27
CA ARG A 162 16.70 25.81 5.65
C ARG A 162 16.52 25.41 7.12
N ARG A 163 15.32 25.64 7.66
CA ARG A 163 14.91 25.30 9.04
C ARG A 163 13.39 25.34 9.15
N ILE A 164 12.85 25.02 10.32
CA ILE A 164 11.45 25.31 10.67
C ILE A 164 11.28 26.84 10.77
N PRO A 165 10.39 27.47 9.97
CA PRO A 165 10.11 28.90 10.06
C PRO A 165 9.37 29.25 11.36
N ASP A 166 9.56 30.47 11.87
CA ASP A 166 9.01 30.89 13.16
C ASP A 166 7.48 30.86 13.18
N ALA A 167 6.84 31.13 12.04
CA ALA A 167 5.39 31.02 11.84
C ALA A 167 4.88 29.57 11.88
N ALA A 168 5.71 28.57 11.55
CA ALA A 168 5.37 27.15 11.60
C ALA A 168 5.64 26.51 12.97
N ALA A 169 6.61 27.04 13.74
CA ALA A 169 7.05 26.45 15.00
C ALA A 169 5.93 26.19 16.04
N PRO A 170 4.86 27.03 16.18
CA PRO A 170 3.72 26.70 17.04
C PRO A 170 2.93 25.47 16.56
N TYR A 171 2.75 25.31 15.25
CA TYR A 171 2.06 24.16 14.67
C TYR A 171 2.88 22.88 14.82
N VAL A 172 4.17 22.91 14.47
CA VAL A 172 5.08 21.75 14.61
C VAL A 172 5.11 21.25 16.06
N ARG A 173 5.31 22.15 17.04
CA ARG A 173 5.28 21.78 18.47
C ARG A 173 3.92 21.23 18.93
N THR A 174 2.81 21.69 18.35
CA THR A 174 1.47 21.19 18.67
C THR A 174 1.29 19.76 18.17
N VAL A 175 1.68 19.48 16.92
CA VAL A 175 1.64 18.14 16.33
C VAL A 175 2.62 17.19 17.03
N ALA A 176 3.83 17.64 17.36
CA ALA A 176 4.81 16.86 18.13
C ALA A 176 4.29 16.51 19.54
N GLY A 177 3.68 17.46 20.25
CA GLY A 177 3.07 17.23 21.56
C GLY A 177 1.95 16.18 21.52
N TYR A 178 1.07 16.23 20.51
CA TYR A 178 0.06 15.20 20.30
C TYR A 178 0.69 13.86 19.88
N THR A 179 1.70 13.87 19.02
CA THR A 179 2.43 12.66 18.61
C THR A 179 3.02 11.94 19.82
N ALA A 180 3.65 12.68 20.73
CA ALA A 180 4.18 12.12 21.98
C ALA A 180 3.08 11.51 22.86
N TRP A 181 1.87 12.07 22.87
CA TRP A 181 0.71 11.49 23.55
C TRP A 181 0.20 10.22 22.87
N TYR A 182 0.06 10.22 21.53
CA TYR A 182 -0.36 9.05 20.74
C TYR A 182 0.62 7.88 20.83
N SER A 183 1.93 8.15 20.88
CA SER A 183 2.96 7.11 21.09
C SER A 183 2.86 6.39 22.44
N ARG A 184 1.97 6.81 23.35
CA ARG A 184 1.67 6.16 24.63
C ARG A 184 0.22 5.68 24.74
N GLN A 185 -0.57 5.72 23.67
CA GLN A 185 -1.94 5.20 23.68
C GLN A 185 -1.97 3.72 23.28
N PRO A 186 -2.79 2.87 23.93
CA PRO A 186 -2.87 1.44 23.63
C PRO A 186 -3.13 1.10 22.15
N ASP A 187 -3.84 1.96 21.41
CA ASP A 187 -4.12 1.79 19.98
C ASP A 187 -2.86 1.87 19.09
N PHE A 188 -1.79 2.49 19.59
CA PHE A 188 -0.50 2.63 18.91
C PHE A 188 0.68 2.05 19.71
N ASP A 189 0.46 1.63 20.95
CA ASP A 189 1.44 0.96 21.79
C ASP A 189 1.64 -0.49 21.30
N ARG A 190 2.63 -0.65 20.42
CA ARG A 190 3.29 -1.94 20.23
C ARG A 190 4.59 -1.86 20.99
N ASP A 191 4.74 -2.75 21.96
CA ASP A 191 5.83 -2.77 22.94
C ASP A 191 7.21 -2.44 22.34
N ALA A 192 8.06 -1.88 23.19
CA ALA A 192 9.48 -1.56 22.94
C ALA A 192 10.40 -2.79 22.70
N ALA A 193 9.87 -3.83 22.06
CA ALA A 193 10.55 -5.05 21.59
C ALA A 193 10.72 -5.09 20.06
N ALA A 194 9.97 -4.27 19.31
CA ALA A 194 10.29 -3.99 17.91
C ALA A 194 11.21 -2.77 17.82
N GLY A 195 12.40 -2.94 17.25
CA GLY A 195 13.30 -1.83 16.94
C GLY A 195 12.70 -0.84 15.93
N PRO A 196 13.40 0.26 15.59
CA PRO A 196 12.92 1.22 14.59
C PRO A 196 12.51 0.49 13.30
N PRO A 197 11.37 0.87 12.68
CA PRO A 197 10.73 0.09 11.63
C PRO A 197 11.72 -0.25 10.50
N THR A 198 12.02 -1.54 10.37
CA THR A 198 13.13 -2.04 9.57
C THR A 198 12.85 -1.87 8.07
N ALA A 199 13.35 -0.75 7.53
CA ALA A 199 13.43 -0.41 6.10
C ALA A 199 12.12 -0.40 5.30
N ALA A 200 12.06 0.49 4.29
CA ALA A 200 11.03 0.42 3.25
C ALA A 200 11.02 -0.99 2.62
N GLN A 201 9.82 -1.54 2.34
CA GLN A 201 9.70 -2.84 1.67
C GLN A 201 10.55 -2.82 0.39
N PRO A 202 11.55 -3.70 0.25
CA PRO A 202 12.42 -3.65 -0.91
C PRO A 202 11.64 -4.01 -2.18
N ALA A 203 11.99 -3.34 -3.29
CA ALA A 203 11.60 -3.78 -4.62
C ALA A 203 11.98 -5.27 -4.82
N PRO A 204 11.25 -6.05 -5.64
CA PRO A 204 11.47 -7.48 -5.77
C PRO A 204 12.94 -7.83 -6.05
N ALA A 205 13.52 -8.66 -5.17
CA ALA A 205 14.91 -9.10 -5.29
C ALA A 205 15.17 -9.78 -6.63
N ALA A 206 16.43 -9.72 -7.10
CA ALA A 206 16.84 -10.40 -8.32
C ALA A 206 16.50 -11.90 -8.25
N GLY A 207 15.83 -12.44 -9.27
CA GLY A 207 15.34 -13.82 -9.29
C GLY A 207 13.95 -14.06 -8.68
N SER A 208 13.23 -13.02 -8.23
CA SER A 208 11.85 -13.18 -7.77
C SER A 208 10.95 -13.81 -8.84
N ALA A 209 10.01 -14.68 -8.43
CA ALA A 209 9.09 -15.29 -9.38
C ALA A 209 8.12 -14.24 -9.99
N PRO A 210 7.74 -14.37 -11.29
CA PRO A 210 6.74 -13.49 -11.89
C PRO A 210 5.39 -13.60 -11.17
N ARG A 211 4.76 -12.46 -10.86
CA ARG A 211 3.42 -12.40 -10.26
C ARG A 211 2.35 -12.34 -11.35
N ALA A 212 1.11 -12.72 -11.05
CA ALA A 212 0.02 -12.45 -11.99
C ALA A 212 -0.22 -10.94 -12.11
N ILE A 213 -0.44 -10.45 -13.33
CA ILE A 213 -0.87 -9.06 -13.57
C ILE A 213 -2.21 -8.82 -12.86
N PRO A 214 -2.31 -7.84 -11.94
CA PRO A 214 -3.57 -7.49 -11.29
C PRO A 214 -4.62 -7.02 -12.30
N GLN A 215 -5.88 -7.33 -12.04
CA GLN A 215 -6.94 -7.16 -13.04
C GLN A 215 -7.24 -5.68 -13.33
N GLU A 216 -7.13 -4.85 -12.29
CA GLU A 216 -7.17 -3.39 -12.32
C GLU A 216 -6.05 -2.76 -13.15
N HIS A 217 -4.90 -3.44 -13.28
CA HIS A 217 -3.79 -2.99 -14.13
C HIS A 217 -3.88 -3.52 -15.56
N LEU A 218 -4.65 -4.57 -15.83
CA LEU A 218 -4.62 -5.26 -17.13
C LEU A 218 -5.00 -4.36 -18.31
N GLU A 219 -6.12 -3.63 -18.21
CA GLU A 219 -6.57 -2.72 -19.28
C GLU A 219 -5.62 -1.53 -19.44
N LEU A 220 -5.06 -1.02 -18.33
CA LEU A 220 -4.06 0.03 -18.35
C LEU A 220 -2.78 -0.42 -19.06
N ILE A 221 -2.33 -1.65 -18.80
CA ILE A 221 -1.16 -2.28 -19.43
C ILE A 221 -1.42 -2.57 -20.92
N LEU A 222 -2.64 -3.00 -21.28
CA LEU A 222 -3.06 -3.22 -22.67
C LEU A 222 -3.14 -1.91 -23.48
N ALA A 223 -3.57 -0.82 -22.86
CA ALA A 223 -3.58 0.51 -23.48
C ALA A 223 -2.15 1.08 -23.58
N ALA A 224 -1.38 1.00 -22.50
CA ALA A 224 0.02 1.40 -22.43
C ALA A 224 0.88 0.67 -23.47
N GLY A 225 0.64 -0.62 -23.68
CA GLY A 225 1.29 -1.46 -24.69
C GLY A 225 0.97 -1.14 -26.15
N LYS A 226 0.11 -0.15 -26.41
CA LYS A 226 -0.22 0.36 -27.75
C LYS A 226 0.35 1.75 -28.03
N VAL A 227 1.07 2.35 -27.06
CA VAL A 227 1.60 3.72 -27.17
C VAL A 227 2.62 3.84 -28.32
N CYS A 228 3.52 2.87 -28.48
CA CYS A 228 4.36 2.75 -29.68
C CYS A 228 5.03 1.36 -29.80
N PRO A 229 5.58 1.00 -30.98
CA PRO A 229 6.08 -0.36 -31.25
C PRO A 229 7.18 -0.87 -30.31
N ALA A 230 8.02 0.02 -29.77
CA ALA A 230 9.11 -0.34 -28.86
C ALA A 230 8.62 -0.82 -27.48
N VAL A 231 7.39 -0.44 -27.09
CA VAL A 231 6.82 -0.56 -25.74
C VAL A 231 5.57 -1.44 -25.78
N THR A 232 5.75 -2.75 -25.74
CA THR A 232 4.64 -3.72 -25.75
C THR A 232 4.00 -3.87 -24.37
N ALA A 233 2.76 -4.37 -24.31
CA ALA A 233 2.06 -4.64 -23.05
C ALA A 233 2.86 -5.58 -22.13
N ALA A 234 3.54 -6.58 -22.72
CA ALA A 234 4.42 -7.49 -21.99
C ALA A 234 5.67 -6.79 -21.42
N LYS A 235 6.28 -5.87 -22.17
CA LYS A 235 7.40 -5.02 -21.70
C LYS A 235 6.98 -4.14 -20.51
N ILE A 236 5.79 -3.53 -20.57
CA ILE A 236 5.20 -2.75 -19.47
C ILE A 236 4.97 -3.63 -18.24
N ALA A 237 4.30 -4.78 -18.39
CA ALA A 237 4.07 -5.72 -17.29
C ALA A 237 5.41 -6.20 -16.68
N GLY A 238 6.43 -6.44 -17.51
CA GLY A 238 7.76 -6.83 -17.08
C GLY A 238 8.46 -5.76 -16.24
N GLN A 239 8.33 -4.49 -16.62
CA GLN A 239 8.91 -3.37 -15.90
C GLN A 239 8.18 -3.10 -14.57
N LEU A 240 6.83 -3.10 -14.55
CA LEU A 240 6.04 -2.97 -13.32
C LEU A 240 6.34 -4.11 -12.32
N MET A 241 6.51 -5.34 -12.81
CA MET A 241 6.94 -6.48 -12.00
C MET A 241 8.36 -6.27 -11.44
N ALA A 242 9.32 -5.87 -12.26
CA ALA A 242 10.71 -5.65 -11.85
C ALA A 242 10.92 -4.46 -10.90
N ALA A 243 10.01 -3.48 -10.96
CA ALA A 243 10.05 -2.23 -10.20
C ALA A 243 9.37 -2.37 -8.83
N SER A 244 8.11 -2.82 -8.80
CA SER A 244 7.30 -2.86 -7.57
C SER A 244 6.66 -4.21 -7.26
N GLY A 245 6.75 -5.17 -8.19
CA GLY A 245 5.93 -6.38 -8.13
C GLY A 245 4.43 -6.06 -8.21
N PHE A 246 4.07 -4.99 -8.93
CA PHE A 246 2.76 -4.35 -9.02
C PHE A 246 2.23 -3.67 -7.74
N ASN A 247 3.07 -3.30 -6.78
CA ASN A 247 2.65 -2.54 -5.59
C ASN A 247 2.49 -1.03 -5.91
N PRO A 248 1.27 -0.45 -5.88
CA PRO A 248 1.04 0.95 -6.18
C PRO A 248 1.44 1.92 -5.06
N HIS A 249 1.75 1.43 -3.86
CA HIS A 249 2.14 2.21 -2.69
C HIS A 249 3.61 2.06 -2.32
N LEU A 250 4.44 1.51 -3.22
CA LEU A 250 5.87 1.34 -2.96
C LEU A 250 6.64 2.67 -3.07
N LEU A 251 7.30 3.09 -1.98
CA LEU A 251 8.37 4.08 -2.01
C LEU A 251 9.73 3.38 -2.08
N GLY A 252 10.39 3.47 -3.24
CA GLY A 252 11.72 2.90 -3.47
C GLY A 252 12.81 3.62 -2.67
N ALA A 253 13.93 2.93 -2.42
CA ALA A 253 15.04 3.45 -1.62
C ALA A 253 15.69 4.72 -2.21
N ASN A 254 15.56 4.96 -3.51
CA ASN A 254 15.99 6.16 -4.24
C ASN A 254 14.90 7.24 -4.35
N GLY A 255 13.83 7.17 -3.55
CA GLY A 255 12.70 8.10 -3.60
C GLY A 255 11.71 7.84 -4.75
N ALA A 256 11.86 6.72 -5.47
CA ALA A 256 10.99 6.36 -6.57
C ALA A 256 9.57 5.97 -6.11
N GLN A 257 8.55 6.45 -6.80
CA GLN A 257 7.16 6.45 -6.33
C GLN A 257 6.25 5.52 -7.13
N GLY A 258 5.36 4.82 -6.41
CA GLY A 258 4.22 4.08 -6.93
C GLY A 258 4.52 2.84 -7.80
N VAL A 259 3.50 2.35 -8.51
CA VAL A 259 3.54 1.05 -9.20
C VAL A 259 4.66 0.93 -10.23
N ALA A 260 5.04 2.05 -10.86
CA ALA A 260 6.08 2.12 -11.86
C ALA A 260 7.46 2.55 -11.31
N GLN A 261 7.56 2.89 -10.02
CA GLN A 261 8.78 3.45 -9.39
C GLN A 261 9.32 4.66 -10.17
N PHE A 262 8.50 5.70 -10.30
CA PHE A 262 8.92 6.96 -10.91
C PHE A 262 9.77 7.79 -9.95
N LEU A 263 10.98 8.16 -10.37
CA LEU A 263 11.70 9.25 -9.71
C LEU A 263 10.91 10.57 -9.85
N PRO A 264 10.82 11.42 -8.80
CA PRO A 264 10.05 12.67 -8.87
C PRO A 264 10.46 13.61 -10.03
N THR A 265 11.76 13.67 -10.33
CA THR A 265 12.34 14.43 -11.46
C THR A 265 11.97 13.87 -12.83
N LEU A 266 11.66 12.58 -12.93
CA LEU A 266 11.19 11.94 -14.15
C LEU A 266 9.66 12.07 -14.27
N TRP A 267 8.93 11.99 -13.15
CA TRP A 267 7.49 12.20 -13.11
C TRP A 267 7.12 13.60 -13.61
N SER A 268 7.76 14.65 -13.07
CA SER A 268 7.49 16.05 -13.43
C SER A 268 7.74 16.38 -14.91
N ARG A 269 8.58 15.60 -15.61
CA ARG A 269 8.87 15.76 -17.04
C ARG A 269 7.82 15.13 -17.97
N TYR A 270 7.15 14.05 -17.54
CA TYR A 270 6.33 13.21 -18.43
C TYR A 270 4.86 13.05 -17.99
N ALA A 271 4.53 13.27 -16.73
CA ALA A 271 3.16 13.22 -16.23
C ALA A 271 2.35 14.44 -16.68
N THR A 272 1.02 14.31 -16.76
CA THR A 272 0.15 15.47 -16.93
C THR A 272 0.05 16.22 -15.60
N ALA A 273 0.00 17.56 -15.64
CA ALA A 273 -0.17 18.36 -14.44
C ALA A 273 -1.40 17.92 -13.62
N GLY A 274 -1.22 17.76 -12.31
CA GLY A 274 -2.26 17.27 -11.39
C GLY A 274 -2.37 15.75 -11.25
N GLN A 275 -1.57 14.96 -11.98
CA GLN A 275 -1.54 13.49 -11.83
C GLN A 275 -0.55 13.01 -10.75
N SER A 276 -0.90 11.90 -10.09
CA SER A 276 -0.10 11.28 -9.02
C SER A 276 0.60 9.99 -9.49
N PRO A 277 1.88 9.74 -9.15
CA PRO A 277 2.58 8.51 -9.50
C PRO A 277 2.11 7.30 -8.67
N TRP A 278 1.38 7.57 -7.58
CA TRP A 278 0.75 6.56 -6.70
C TRP A 278 -0.54 5.98 -7.29
N GLU A 279 -1.14 6.66 -8.28
CA GLU A 279 -2.32 6.17 -9.00
C GLU A 279 -1.90 5.31 -10.21
N PRO A 280 -2.22 4.01 -10.27
CA PRO A 280 -1.89 3.18 -11.43
C PRO A 280 -2.49 3.69 -12.75
N ALA A 281 -3.68 4.29 -12.68
CA ALA A 281 -4.38 4.88 -13.82
C ALA A 281 -3.60 6.04 -14.47
N ALA A 282 -2.80 6.79 -13.71
CA ALA A 282 -1.89 7.80 -14.22
C ALA A 282 -0.48 7.22 -14.49
N ALA A 283 0.03 6.40 -13.57
CA ALA A 283 1.40 5.89 -13.60
C ALA A 283 1.66 4.92 -14.76
N ILE A 284 0.75 4.00 -15.07
CA ILE A 284 0.97 2.97 -16.10
C ILE A 284 0.94 3.59 -17.52
N PRO A 285 -0.01 4.48 -17.89
CA PRO A 285 0.06 5.19 -19.17
C PRO A 285 1.25 6.15 -19.26
N THR A 286 1.64 6.80 -18.16
CA THR A 286 2.82 7.67 -18.14
C THR A 286 4.11 6.87 -18.33
N LEU A 287 4.24 5.70 -17.70
CA LEU A 287 5.35 4.76 -17.91
C LEU A 287 5.55 4.44 -19.40
N ALA A 288 4.48 4.10 -20.12
CA ALA A 288 4.60 3.81 -21.55
C ALA A 288 4.99 5.03 -22.40
N ARG A 289 4.44 6.22 -22.12
CA ARG A 289 4.83 7.45 -22.82
C ARG A 289 6.31 7.80 -22.57
N THR A 290 6.77 7.69 -21.32
CA THR A 290 8.17 7.90 -20.94
C THR A 290 9.09 6.91 -21.64
N MET A 291 8.81 5.60 -21.52
CA MET A 291 9.63 4.57 -22.16
C MET A 291 9.64 4.70 -23.68
N CYS A 292 8.52 5.10 -24.29
CA CYS A 292 8.45 5.34 -25.73
C CYS A 292 9.36 6.50 -26.17
N ALA A 293 9.26 7.65 -25.49
CA ALA A 293 10.11 8.81 -25.74
C ALA A 293 11.60 8.45 -25.58
N LEU A 294 11.96 7.81 -24.47
CA LEU A 294 13.34 7.38 -24.22
C LEU A 294 13.85 6.41 -25.31
N THR A 295 13.06 5.43 -25.75
CA THR A 295 13.49 4.54 -26.85
C THR A 295 13.64 5.26 -28.18
N THR A 296 12.86 6.30 -28.45
CA THR A 296 12.97 7.11 -29.67
C THR A 296 14.23 7.99 -29.62
N ASP A 297 14.46 8.69 -28.51
CA ASP A 297 15.64 9.54 -28.29
C ASP A 297 16.96 8.75 -28.40
N LEU A 298 16.94 7.47 -28.01
CA LEU A 298 18.12 6.60 -27.94
C LEU A 298 18.30 5.68 -29.17
N ALA A 299 17.40 5.74 -30.16
CA ALA A 299 17.37 4.81 -31.30
C ALA A 299 18.64 4.80 -32.18
N GLY A 300 19.43 5.88 -32.14
CA GLY A 300 20.72 5.98 -32.86
C GLY A 300 21.93 5.36 -32.12
N LEU A 301 21.77 4.91 -30.88
CA LEU A 301 22.88 4.47 -30.02
C LEU A 301 23.07 2.95 -29.95
N ALA A 302 22.03 2.16 -30.23
CA ALA A 302 22.06 0.70 -30.18
C ALA A 302 20.96 0.07 -31.03
N ALA A 303 21.14 -1.20 -31.42
CA ALA A 303 20.17 -1.95 -32.22
C ALA A 303 18.84 -2.23 -31.49
N ASP A 304 18.85 -2.33 -30.16
CA ASP A 304 17.66 -2.20 -29.30
C ASP A 304 17.93 -1.08 -28.28
N PRO A 305 17.22 0.07 -28.35
CA PRO A 305 17.37 1.14 -27.37
C PRO A 305 16.66 0.86 -26.03
N TYR A 306 15.83 -0.20 -25.93
CA TYR A 306 15.04 -0.48 -24.73
C TYR A 306 15.85 -0.73 -23.45
N PRO A 307 16.98 -1.48 -23.45
CA PRO A 307 17.84 -1.62 -22.26
C PRO A 307 18.41 -0.29 -21.77
N ILE A 308 18.79 0.60 -22.68
CA ILE A 308 19.33 1.93 -22.35
C ILE A 308 18.21 2.82 -21.81
N ALA A 309 17.01 2.77 -22.41
CA ALA A 309 15.82 3.45 -21.91
C ALA A 309 15.42 3.01 -20.49
N LEU A 310 15.54 1.71 -20.16
CA LEU A 310 15.31 1.22 -18.79
C LEU A 310 16.32 1.83 -17.79
N ALA A 311 17.59 1.92 -18.18
CA ALA A 311 18.63 2.55 -17.37
C ALA A 311 18.32 4.04 -17.13
N THR A 312 17.98 4.76 -18.20
CA THR A 312 17.60 6.18 -18.14
C THR A 312 16.31 6.40 -17.32
N PHE A 313 15.38 5.46 -17.33
CA PHE A 313 14.18 5.50 -16.49
C PHE A 313 14.52 5.32 -15.00
N GLN A 314 15.37 4.33 -14.66
CA GLN A 314 15.66 4.00 -13.26
C GLN A 314 16.64 4.99 -12.58
N TRP A 315 17.61 5.52 -13.34
CA TRP A 315 18.71 6.34 -12.80
C TRP A 315 18.81 7.76 -13.41
N GLY A 316 17.93 8.11 -14.36
CA GLY A 316 17.94 9.40 -15.04
C GLY A 316 18.98 9.51 -16.18
N PRO A 317 19.05 10.65 -16.87
CA PRO A 317 19.96 10.85 -18.01
C PRO A 317 21.44 10.97 -17.62
N GLY A 318 21.76 11.15 -16.34
CA GLY A 318 23.14 11.26 -15.82
C GLY A 318 24.00 10.00 -15.97
N VAL A 319 23.44 8.91 -16.50
CA VAL A 319 24.15 7.67 -16.82
C VAL A 319 25.34 7.89 -17.77
N GLN A 320 25.27 8.90 -18.65
CA GLN A 320 26.39 9.27 -19.53
C GLN A 320 27.47 10.13 -18.86
N ALA A 321 27.26 10.59 -17.61
CA ALA A 321 28.15 11.49 -16.88
C ALA A 321 28.83 10.85 -15.66
N GLY A 322 28.85 9.51 -15.57
CA GLY A 322 29.55 8.77 -14.52
C GLY A 322 28.76 8.55 -13.21
N GLY A 323 27.48 8.95 -13.14
CA GLY A 323 26.62 8.76 -11.96
C GLY A 323 25.82 7.46 -11.92
N ALA A 324 25.98 6.57 -12.90
CA ALA A 324 25.30 5.27 -12.93
C ALA A 324 25.98 4.23 -12.02
N PRO A 325 25.25 3.19 -11.57
CA PRO A 325 25.93 1.95 -11.20
C PRO A 325 26.64 1.36 -12.42
N ASN A 326 27.61 0.46 -12.20
CA ASN A 326 28.41 -0.12 -13.27
C ASN A 326 27.57 -0.79 -14.38
N LEU A 327 28.17 -0.97 -15.57
CA LEU A 327 27.49 -1.56 -16.74
C LEU A 327 26.81 -2.90 -16.40
N SER A 328 27.42 -3.76 -15.59
CA SER A 328 26.82 -5.03 -15.18
C SER A 328 25.56 -4.88 -14.32
N THR A 329 25.40 -3.80 -13.55
CA THR A 329 24.13 -3.51 -12.85
C THR A 329 23.04 -3.08 -13.82
N VAL A 330 23.39 -2.29 -14.84
CA VAL A 330 22.46 -1.88 -15.92
C VAL A 330 21.99 -3.12 -16.70
N GLU A 331 22.92 -3.98 -17.10
CA GLU A 331 22.65 -5.25 -17.78
C GLU A 331 21.79 -6.20 -16.94
N GLN A 332 22.08 -6.33 -15.63
CA GLN A 332 21.28 -7.15 -14.72
C GLN A 332 19.85 -6.62 -14.56
N HIS A 333 19.66 -5.30 -14.46
CA HIS A 333 18.31 -4.73 -14.40
C HIS A 333 17.55 -4.95 -15.70
N ALA A 334 18.16 -4.62 -16.84
CA ALA A 334 17.54 -4.79 -18.16
C ALA A 334 17.20 -6.27 -18.42
N GLY A 335 18.13 -7.18 -18.13
CA GLY A 335 17.93 -8.63 -18.22
C GLY A 335 16.77 -9.12 -17.35
N ARG A 336 16.62 -8.61 -16.12
CA ARG A 336 15.50 -8.92 -15.23
C ARG A 336 14.16 -8.44 -15.80
N VAL A 337 14.09 -7.21 -16.29
CA VAL A 337 12.87 -6.64 -16.91
C VAL A 337 12.49 -7.45 -18.16
N LEU A 338 13.46 -7.76 -19.02
CA LEU A 338 13.24 -8.52 -20.26
C LEU A 338 12.84 -9.98 -19.98
N ALA A 339 13.37 -10.61 -18.93
CA ALA A 339 12.94 -11.95 -18.51
C ALA A 339 11.46 -11.97 -18.07
N TYR A 340 11.02 -10.98 -17.28
CA TYR A 340 9.59 -10.84 -16.97
C TYR A 340 8.76 -10.49 -18.20
N ALA A 341 9.25 -9.66 -19.12
CA ALA A 341 8.56 -9.35 -20.37
C ALA A 341 8.38 -10.60 -21.24
N ALA A 342 9.37 -11.49 -21.33
CA ALA A 342 9.29 -12.76 -22.04
C ALA A 342 8.29 -13.74 -21.39
N PHE A 343 8.12 -13.68 -20.06
CA PHE A 343 7.07 -14.40 -19.34
C PHE A 343 5.68 -13.83 -19.69
N TYR A 344 5.47 -12.51 -19.56
CA TYR A 344 4.16 -11.89 -19.83
C TYR A 344 3.78 -11.89 -21.31
N ALA A 345 4.73 -12.02 -22.24
CA ALA A 345 4.44 -12.22 -23.67
C ALA A 345 3.70 -13.54 -23.95
N GLN A 346 3.71 -14.49 -23.01
CA GLN A 346 2.96 -15.75 -23.08
C GLN A 346 1.57 -15.63 -22.43
N ASP A 347 1.24 -14.52 -21.76
CA ASP A 347 -0.10 -14.31 -21.19
C ASP A 347 -1.10 -14.06 -22.35
N PRO A 348 -2.11 -14.93 -22.56
CA PRO A 348 -3.08 -14.76 -23.63
C PRO A 348 -3.93 -13.49 -23.45
N ARG A 349 -4.02 -12.95 -22.22
CA ARG A 349 -4.70 -11.67 -21.97
C ARG A 349 -3.95 -10.47 -22.57
N LEU A 350 -2.64 -10.59 -22.81
CA LEU A 350 -1.82 -9.56 -23.45
C LEU A 350 -1.67 -9.77 -24.99
N GLY A 351 -2.43 -10.68 -25.58
CA GLY A 351 -2.31 -11.06 -26.98
C GLY A 351 -1.24 -12.13 -27.25
N GLY A 352 -0.68 -12.74 -26.21
CA GLY A 352 0.20 -13.90 -26.35
C GLY A 352 -0.52 -15.05 -27.07
N ARG A 353 0.12 -15.65 -28.07
CA ARG A 353 -0.38 -16.90 -28.66
C ARG A 353 -0.18 -18.01 -27.62
N PRO A 354 -1.19 -18.85 -27.34
CA PRO A 354 -0.98 -20.04 -26.53
C PRO A 354 0.14 -20.88 -27.16
N SER A 355 1.16 -21.24 -26.38
CA SER A 355 2.19 -22.17 -26.83
C SER A 355 1.53 -23.43 -27.40
N PRO A 356 1.88 -23.88 -28.61
CA PRO A 356 1.41 -25.16 -29.12
C PRO A 356 1.72 -26.22 -28.07
N ARG A 357 0.68 -26.93 -27.63
CA ARG A 357 0.84 -28.07 -26.71
C ARG A 357 1.85 -29.02 -27.36
N PRO A 358 2.85 -29.56 -26.64
CA PRO A 358 3.68 -30.62 -27.20
C PRO A 358 2.75 -31.77 -27.57
N THR A 359 2.54 -31.99 -28.86
CA THR A 359 1.78 -33.13 -29.35
C THR A 359 2.62 -34.35 -29.05
N VAL A 360 2.33 -35.02 -27.94
CA VAL A 360 2.88 -36.35 -27.66
C VAL A 360 2.44 -37.24 -28.81
N ALA A 361 3.38 -37.55 -29.69
CA ALA A 361 3.14 -38.49 -30.77
C ALA A 361 2.73 -39.85 -30.15
N PRO A 362 1.64 -40.50 -30.63
CA PRO A 362 1.34 -41.84 -30.18
C PRO A 362 2.49 -42.77 -30.54
N ALA A 363 3.04 -43.48 -29.55
CA ALA A 363 4.01 -44.52 -29.80
C ALA A 363 3.33 -45.67 -30.56
N VAL A 364 3.77 -45.93 -31.79
CA VAL A 364 3.31 -47.06 -32.61
C VAL A 364 4.31 -48.22 -32.43
N PRO A 365 3.88 -49.40 -31.96
CA PRO A 365 4.73 -50.58 -31.94
C PRO A 365 4.88 -51.17 -33.36
N THR A 366 6.06 -51.70 -33.65
CA THR A 366 6.43 -52.30 -34.95
C THR A 366 5.72 -53.63 -35.23
N GLY A 367 5.12 -53.75 -36.41
CA GLY A 367 4.63 -55.01 -37.00
C GLY A 367 4.35 -54.83 -38.51
N PRO A 368 4.63 -55.80 -39.41
CA PRO A 368 5.00 -55.45 -40.78
C PRO A 368 3.96 -55.69 -41.89
N ALA A 369 4.16 -54.93 -42.98
CA ALA A 369 4.01 -55.31 -44.41
C ALA A 369 2.62 -55.36 -45.10
N LEU A 370 2.58 -54.63 -46.24
CA LEU A 370 1.86 -54.90 -47.51
C LEU A 370 0.33 -54.77 -47.60
N ALA A 371 -0.14 -53.68 -48.25
CA ALA A 371 -0.97 -53.72 -49.48
C ALA A 371 -1.23 -52.30 -50.06
N LEU A 372 -1.55 -52.23 -51.37
CA LEU A 372 -1.71 -51.01 -52.19
C LEU A 372 -3.20 -50.58 -52.38
N PRO A 373 -3.51 -49.38 -52.94
CA PRO A 373 -4.79 -48.67 -52.72
C PRO A 373 -5.81 -48.76 -53.87
N THR A 374 -7.07 -48.37 -53.59
CA THR A 374 -8.12 -48.09 -54.61
C THR A 374 -8.99 -46.85 -54.28
N ARG A 375 -9.83 -46.45 -55.24
CA ARG A 375 -10.33 -45.09 -55.53
C ARG A 375 -11.66 -44.68 -54.84
N ARG A 376 -11.80 -43.37 -54.53
CA ARG A 376 -12.79 -42.35 -55.05
C ARG A 376 -14.14 -42.84 -55.65
N PRO A 377 -15.17 -41.97 -55.77
CA PRO A 377 -15.82 -41.02 -54.83
C PRO A 377 -17.38 -41.14 -54.85
N ASP A 378 -18.12 -40.24 -54.18
CA ASP A 378 -19.40 -39.58 -54.61
C ASP A 378 -20.02 -38.86 -53.37
N ALA A 379 -20.43 -37.59 -53.38
CA ALA A 379 -21.37 -36.82 -54.21
C ALA A 379 -22.83 -36.91 -53.71
N GLY A 380 -23.36 -35.80 -53.17
CA GLY A 380 -24.75 -35.68 -52.69
C GLY A 380 -24.98 -34.38 -51.91
N GLY A 381 -25.61 -33.38 -52.54
CA GLY A 381 -25.85 -32.05 -51.94
C GLY A 381 -27.25 -31.89 -51.31
N GLY A 382 -27.50 -30.77 -50.62
CA GLY A 382 -28.83 -30.49 -50.06
C GLY A 382 -28.98 -29.17 -49.28
N ALA A 383 -29.48 -28.15 -49.99
CA ALA A 383 -30.31 -27.02 -49.52
C ALA A 383 -29.86 -26.11 -48.33
N SER A 384 -29.83 -24.79 -48.61
CA SER A 384 -29.67 -23.72 -47.63
C SER A 384 -31.00 -23.01 -47.31
N ARG A 385 -31.42 -22.93 -46.03
CA ARG A 385 -32.37 -21.91 -45.49
C ARG A 385 -32.50 -21.99 -43.96
N PRO A 386 -33.04 -20.96 -43.30
CA PRO A 386 -32.46 -19.64 -43.04
C PRO A 386 -31.89 -19.53 -41.60
N ALA A 387 -31.24 -18.42 -41.27
CA ALA A 387 -30.71 -18.17 -39.92
C ALA A 387 -31.81 -18.06 -38.85
N ALA A 388 -31.73 -18.88 -37.81
CA ALA A 388 -32.48 -18.68 -36.57
C ALA A 388 -31.73 -17.69 -35.66
N ALA A 389 -32.43 -16.68 -35.15
CA ALA A 389 -31.85 -15.68 -34.26
C ALA A 389 -31.51 -16.32 -32.90
N THR A 390 -30.24 -16.58 -32.65
CA THR A 390 -29.77 -17.08 -31.36
C THR A 390 -29.83 -15.95 -30.33
N THR A 391 -30.68 -16.10 -29.32
CA THR A 391 -30.64 -15.27 -28.12
C THR A 391 -29.22 -15.26 -27.55
N ARG A 392 -28.64 -14.06 -27.42
CA ARG A 392 -27.27 -13.88 -26.94
C ARG A 392 -27.21 -14.17 -25.44
N THR A 393 -27.04 -15.44 -25.08
CA THR A 393 -26.87 -15.89 -23.70
C THR A 393 -25.72 -15.16 -23.04
N THR A 394 -26.01 -14.37 -22.02
CA THR A 394 -25.00 -13.70 -21.19
C THR A 394 -24.02 -14.75 -20.66
N PRO A 395 -22.69 -14.59 -20.81
CA PRO A 395 -21.73 -15.53 -20.26
C PRO A 395 -21.94 -15.71 -18.75
N ALA A 396 -22.10 -16.96 -18.31
CA ALA A 396 -22.27 -17.27 -16.89
C ALA A 396 -21.04 -16.80 -16.10
N ALA A 397 -21.26 -16.13 -14.97
CA ALA A 397 -20.18 -15.62 -14.12
C ALA A 397 -19.26 -16.76 -13.66
N THR A 398 -17.94 -16.60 -13.84
CA THR A 398 -16.96 -17.63 -13.49
C THR A 398 -16.89 -17.86 -11.98
N SER A 399 -17.32 -19.03 -11.53
CA SER A 399 -17.23 -19.47 -10.14
C SER A 399 -15.93 -20.20 -9.81
N TYR A 400 -15.52 -20.15 -8.55
CA TYR A 400 -14.31 -20.76 -8.04
C TYR A 400 -14.55 -21.49 -6.72
N GLN A 401 -13.83 -22.58 -6.48
CA GLN A 401 -13.63 -23.12 -5.13
C GLN A 401 -12.43 -22.42 -4.49
N ILE A 402 -12.49 -22.18 -3.18
CA ILE A 402 -11.35 -21.67 -2.40
C ILE A 402 -10.83 -22.85 -1.57
N LYS A 403 -9.75 -23.48 -2.04
CA LYS A 403 -9.19 -24.72 -1.48
C LYS A 403 -7.94 -24.41 -0.66
N GLY A 404 -7.94 -24.74 0.63
CA GLY A 404 -6.84 -24.47 1.54
C GLY A 404 -6.36 -25.69 2.32
N TYR A 405 -6.10 -25.46 3.61
CA TYR A 405 -5.54 -26.43 4.54
C TYR A 405 -6.21 -27.81 4.51
N GLY A 406 -5.41 -28.87 4.65
CA GLY A 406 -5.88 -30.26 4.48
C GLY A 406 -6.41 -30.61 3.08
N GLY A 407 -6.21 -29.73 2.08
CA GLY A 407 -6.77 -29.88 0.74
C GLY A 407 -8.29 -29.66 0.68
N LYS A 408 -8.87 -28.97 1.66
CA LYS A 408 -10.31 -28.78 1.84
C LYS A 408 -10.76 -27.38 1.42
N CYS A 409 -12.05 -27.20 1.15
CA CYS A 409 -12.63 -26.00 0.58
C CYS A 409 -13.37 -25.16 1.63
N VAL A 410 -13.35 -23.82 1.44
CA VAL A 410 -14.26 -22.88 2.11
C VAL A 410 -15.69 -23.22 1.72
N HIS A 411 -16.51 -23.52 2.72
CA HIS A 411 -17.88 -23.97 2.58
C HIS A 411 -18.84 -23.14 3.42
N ALA A 412 -20.01 -22.82 2.86
CA ALA A 412 -21.12 -22.23 3.60
C ALA A 412 -22.15 -23.34 3.93
N PRO A 413 -22.26 -23.82 5.18
CA PRO A 413 -23.12 -24.96 5.54
C PRO A 413 -24.57 -24.81 5.09
N THR A 414 -25.16 -23.63 5.26
CA THR A 414 -26.58 -23.33 4.93
C THR A 414 -26.75 -22.39 3.74
N ALA A 415 -25.69 -21.67 3.35
CA ALA A 415 -25.74 -20.50 2.46
C ALA A 415 -26.74 -19.41 2.89
N ALA A 416 -26.98 -19.29 4.21
CA ALA A 416 -27.76 -18.23 4.81
C ALA A 416 -26.90 -17.03 5.27
N ASP A 417 -27.57 -15.91 5.52
CA ASP A 417 -27.00 -14.72 6.18
C ASP A 417 -26.58 -15.04 7.63
N GLY A 418 -25.49 -14.44 8.12
CA GLY A 418 -24.89 -14.70 9.43
C GLY A 418 -24.16 -16.05 9.59
N GLN A 419 -24.21 -16.94 8.61
CA GLN A 419 -23.66 -18.30 8.71
C GLN A 419 -22.12 -18.30 8.75
N GLN A 420 -21.51 -18.91 9.79
CA GLN A 420 -20.07 -19.16 9.81
C GLN A 420 -19.62 -19.99 8.59
N LEU A 421 -18.55 -19.56 7.92
CA LEU A 421 -17.87 -20.35 6.92
C LEU A 421 -16.98 -21.41 7.59
N VAL A 422 -16.89 -22.58 6.97
CA VAL A 422 -16.16 -23.73 7.53
C VAL A 422 -15.23 -24.35 6.50
N LEU A 423 -14.24 -25.10 6.98
CA LEU A 423 -13.45 -26.02 6.19
C LEU A 423 -14.26 -27.30 5.91
N TRP A 424 -14.35 -27.73 4.65
CA TRP A 424 -15.07 -28.95 4.26
C TRP A 424 -14.44 -29.66 3.07
N GLY A 425 -14.62 -30.97 2.93
CA GLY A 425 -14.19 -31.70 1.72
C GLY A 425 -14.70 -31.05 0.42
N CYS A 426 -13.83 -30.82 -0.55
CA CYS A 426 -14.19 -30.18 -1.81
C CYS A 426 -15.12 -31.08 -2.65
N GLY A 427 -16.19 -30.52 -3.22
CA GLY A 427 -17.14 -31.23 -4.08
C GLY A 427 -17.92 -30.30 -5.01
N SER A 428 -18.88 -30.82 -5.77
CA SER A 428 -19.61 -30.08 -6.81
C SER A 428 -20.67 -29.09 -6.30
N SER A 429 -20.86 -28.99 -4.98
CA SER A 429 -21.92 -28.17 -4.36
C SER A 429 -21.76 -26.68 -4.63
N THR A 430 -22.86 -26.00 -4.96
CA THR A 430 -22.93 -24.53 -5.07
C THR A 430 -22.51 -23.82 -3.78
N ARG A 431 -22.67 -24.47 -2.62
CA ARG A 431 -22.21 -24.02 -1.29
C ARG A 431 -20.67 -23.98 -1.12
N GLN A 432 -19.91 -24.21 -2.18
CA GLN A 432 -18.45 -24.03 -2.25
C GLN A 432 -18.03 -23.20 -3.49
N LYS A 433 -18.99 -22.58 -4.20
CA LYS A 433 -18.76 -21.81 -5.41
C LYS A 433 -18.81 -20.32 -5.11
N TRP A 434 -17.69 -19.65 -5.35
CA TRP A 434 -17.41 -18.28 -4.99
C TRP A 434 -17.11 -17.43 -6.22
N THR A 435 -17.72 -16.25 -6.32
CA THR A 435 -17.48 -15.26 -7.36
C THR A 435 -16.67 -14.11 -6.76
N PHE A 436 -15.46 -13.88 -7.24
CA PHE A 436 -14.64 -12.75 -6.81
C PHE A 436 -15.03 -11.51 -7.61
N GLY A 437 -15.59 -10.50 -6.94
CA GLY A 437 -15.95 -9.22 -7.54
C GLY A 437 -14.74 -8.29 -7.68
N GLY A 438 -14.76 -7.44 -8.70
CA GLY A 438 -13.74 -6.39 -8.89
C GLY A 438 -13.81 -5.26 -7.86
N ASP A 439 -14.85 -5.24 -7.02
CA ASP A 439 -15.04 -4.33 -5.89
C ASP A 439 -14.40 -4.86 -4.59
N GLY A 440 -13.58 -5.92 -4.69
CA GLY A 440 -12.94 -6.59 -3.56
C GLY A 440 -13.84 -7.55 -2.79
N THR A 441 -15.08 -7.83 -3.21
CA THR A 441 -15.95 -8.77 -2.48
C THR A 441 -15.83 -10.21 -2.98
N VAL A 442 -16.05 -11.19 -2.10
CA VAL A 442 -16.08 -12.62 -2.47
C VAL A 442 -17.49 -13.16 -2.22
N ARG A 443 -18.20 -13.51 -3.29
CA ARG A 443 -19.67 -13.64 -3.28
C ARG A 443 -20.18 -15.07 -3.46
N MET A 444 -21.28 -15.38 -2.80
CA MET A 444 -22.18 -16.50 -3.08
C MET A 444 -23.57 -15.93 -3.38
N GLY A 445 -23.87 -15.71 -4.66
CA GLY A 445 -25.10 -15.03 -5.08
C GLY A 445 -25.12 -13.56 -4.63
N LYS A 446 -26.08 -13.20 -3.75
CA LYS A 446 -26.22 -11.87 -3.15
C LYS A 446 -25.49 -11.71 -1.82
N LEU A 447 -24.87 -12.77 -1.32
CA LEU A 447 -24.14 -12.77 -0.05
C LEU A 447 -22.63 -12.71 -0.31
N CYS A 448 -21.89 -12.14 0.63
CA CYS A 448 -20.47 -11.88 0.62
C CYS A 448 -19.78 -12.60 1.80
N ILE A 449 -18.54 -13.04 1.62
CA ILE A 449 -17.65 -13.35 2.75
C ILE A 449 -17.51 -12.07 3.57
N ASP A 450 -17.67 -12.18 4.87
CA ASP A 450 -17.92 -11.08 5.80
C ASP A 450 -17.25 -11.36 7.16
N LEU A 451 -16.79 -10.31 7.84
CA LEU A 451 -16.35 -10.38 9.23
C LEU A 451 -17.54 -10.13 10.14
N ALA A 452 -17.86 -11.12 10.98
CA ALA A 452 -18.95 -11.04 11.94
C ALA A 452 -18.92 -9.74 12.75
N ASP A 453 -20.05 -9.05 12.75
CA ASP A 453 -20.28 -7.83 13.52
C ASP A 453 -19.27 -6.70 13.19
N ALA A 454 -18.64 -6.78 12.00
CA ALA A 454 -17.49 -5.98 11.58
C ALA A 454 -16.34 -5.96 12.60
N ALA A 455 -16.14 -7.05 13.34
CA ALA A 455 -15.04 -7.18 14.30
C ALA A 455 -13.69 -7.44 13.60
N THR A 456 -12.61 -6.99 14.22
CA THR A 456 -11.24 -7.05 13.67
C THR A 456 -10.29 -7.94 14.48
N ALA A 457 -10.75 -8.47 15.61
CA ALA A 457 -9.96 -9.27 16.54
C ALA A 457 -9.64 -10.67 15.98
N ASP A 458 -8.54 -11.26 16.43
CA ASP A 458 -8.23 -12.66 16.14
C ASP A 458 -9.29 -13.57 16.77
N GLY A 459 -9.69 -14.62 16.04
CA GLY A 459 -10.85 -15.45 16.39
C GLY A 459 -12.19 -14.92 15.86
N THR A 460 -12.26 -13.70 15.29
CA THR A 460 -13.51 -13.18 14.68
C THR A 460 -14.07 -14.17 13.68
N ARG A 461 -15.36 -14.52 13.82
CA ARG A 461 -16.07 -15.43 12.92
C ARG A 461 -16.06 -14.87 11.50
N VAL A 462 -15.47 -15.61 10.56
CA VAL A 462 -15.67 -15.36 9.13
C VAL A 462 -16.99 -16.00 8.74
N GLN A 463 -17.91 -15.18 8.23
CA GLN A 463 -19.29 -15.57 7.93
C GLN A 463 -19.67 -15.24 6.49
N LEU A 464 -20.89 -15.63 6.13
CA LEU A 464 -21.58 -15.22 4.93
C LEU A 464 -22.65 -14.20 5.32
N ALA A 465 -22.63 -13.00 4.74
CA ALA A 465 -23.62 -11.95 5.03
C ALA A 465 -24.06 -11.22 3.77
N THR A 466 -25.17 -10.50 3.83
CA THR A 466 -25.72 -9.73 2.72
C THR A 466 -24.73 -8.69 2.23
N CYS A 467 -24.43 -8.70 0.92
CA CYS A 467 -23.45 -7.78 0.35
C CYS A 467 -23.90 -6.31 0.53
N ASN A 468 -23.22 -5.59 1.42
CA ASN A 468 -23.47 -4.17 1.72
C ASN A 468 -22.37 -3.25 1.17
N GLY A 469 -21.27 -3.83 0.67
CA GLY A 469 -20.15 -3.08 0.07
C GLY A 469 -19.15 -2.50 1.07
N GLY A 470 -19.40 -2.65 2.37
CA GLY A 470 -18.54 -2.18 3.45
C GLY A 470 -17.20 -2.90 3.55
N TRP A 471 -16.30 -2.35 4.36
CA TRP A 471 -14.91 -2.82 4.50
C TRP A 471 -14.80 -4.26 5.04
N ALA A 472 -15.73 -4.67 5.91
CA ALA A 472 -15.79 -6.01 6.49
C ALA A 472 -15.98 -7.13 5.45
N GLN A 473 -16.37 -6.77 4.22
CA GLN A 473 -16.64 -7.69 3.10
C GLN A 473 -15.56 -7.65 2.01
N LYS A 474 -14.47 -6.91 2.22
CA LYS A 474 -13.39 -6.76 1.25
C LYS A 474 -12.33 -7.84 1.45
N PHE A 475 -12.38 -8.90 0.64
CA PHE A 475 -11.47 -10.04 0.71
C PHE A 475 -10.83 -10.37 -0.63
N TRP A 476 -9.57 -10.81 -0.59
CA TRP A 476 -8.85 -11.30 -1.75
C TRP A 476 -7.91 -12.45 -1.38
N VAL A 477 -7.60 -13.33 -2.34
CA VAL A 477 -6.52 -14.31 -2.16
C VAL A 477 -5.23 -13.68 -2.69
N ASN A 478 -4.25 -13.48 -1.81
CA ASN A 478 -2.98 -12.85 -2.12
C ASN A 478 -2.02 -13.83 -2.85
N PRO A 479 -0.89 -13.36 -3.43
CA PRO A 479 0.08 -14.23 -4.11
C PRO A 479 0.80 -15.23 -3.19
N SER A 480 0.85 -14.96 -1.88
CA SER A 480 1.35 -15.87 -0.84
C SER A 480 0.34 -16.96 -0.47
N GLY A 481 -0.84 -16.98 -1.10
CA GLY A 481 -1.92 -17.91 -0.86
C GLY A 481 -2.83 -17.55 0.31
N ASP A 482 -2.70 -16.39 0.94
CA ASP A 482 -3.58 -16.04 2.07
C ASP A 482 -4.90 -15.43 1.57
N LEU A 483 -6.04 -15.81 2.16
CA LEU A 483 -7.31 -15.13 1.96
C LEU A 483 -7.38 -13.99 2.98
N VAL A 484 -7.17 -12.76 2.54
CA VAL A 484 -6.95 -11.59 3.43
C VAL A 484 -8.14 -10.64 3.34
N ASN A 485 -8.63 -10.11 4.47
CA ASN A 485 -9.47 -8.91 4.42
C ASN A 485 -8.57 -7.71 4.10
N SER A 486 -8.81 -7.05 2.96
CA SER A 486 -7.90 -6.06 2.38
C SER A 486 -7.86 -4.72 3.11
N VAL A 487 -8.82 -4.45 4.01
CA VAL A 487 -8.84 -3.19 4.78
C VAL A 487 -8.15 -3.38 6.13
N VAL A 488 -8.33 -4.54 6.78
CA VAL A 488 -7.72 -4.79 8.11
C VAL A 488 -6.40 -5.55 8.04
N GLY A 489 -6.02 -6.07 6.86
CA GLY A 489 -4.74 -6.74 6.64
C GLY A 489 -4.60 -8.09 7.36
N ARG A 490 -5.71 -8.71 7.79
CA ARG A 490 -5.73 -9.97 8.54
C ARG A 490 -6.21 -11.14 7.68
N CYS A 491 -5.72 -12.33 7.99
CA CYS A 491 -5.88 -13.53 7.20
C CYS A 491 -7.04 -14.36 7.71
N VAL A 492 -7.83 -14.93 6.80
CA VAL A 492 -8.78 -16.00 7.10
C VAL A 492 -7.98 -17.28 7.35
N GLU A 493 -8.20 -17.90 8.50
CA GLU A 493 -7.53 -19.14 8.88
C GLU A 493 -8.51 -20.25 9.24
N VAL A 494 -8.00 -21.48 9.18
CA VAL A 494 -8.62 -22.65 9.79
C VAL A 494 -8.29 -22.66 11.29
N ARG A 495 -9.32 -22.57 12.13
CA ARG A 495 -9.23 -22.62 13.59
C ARG A 495 -8.50 -23.87 14.07
N ASP A 496 -7.67 -23.70 15.10
CA ASP A 496 -6.92 -24.75 15.81
C ASP A 496 -6.08 -25.67 14.90
N TRP A 497 -5.76 -25.23 13.67
CA TRP A 497 -5.12 -26.06 12.65
C TRP A 497 -5.85 -27.40 12.41
N SER A 498 -7.18 -27.43 12.62
CA SER A 498 -7.95 -28.67 12.55
C SER A 498 -8.39 -28.99 11.11
N THR A 499 -7.97 -30.16 10.61
CA THR A 499 -8.41 -30.67 9.30
C THR A 499 -9.82 -31.28 9.32
N ALA A 500 -10.57 -31.24 10.42
CA ALA A 500 -11.93 -31.77 10.49
C ALA A 500 -12.89 -31.09 9.50
N ASN A 501 -13.93 -31.80 9.06
CA ASN A 501 -15.04 -31.17 8.33
C ASN A 501 -15.89 -30.38 9.34
N GLY A 502 -16.20 -29.12 9.03
CA GLY A 502 -16.96 -28.24 9.92
C GLY A 502 -16.10 -27.34 10.81
N THR A 503 -14.76 -27.47 10.77
CA THR A 503 -13.85 -26.52 11.45
C THR A 503 -14.16 -25.11 10.98
N GLY A 504 -14.57 -24.23 11.89
CA GLY A 504 -14.92 -22.85 11.56
C GLY A 504 -13.71 -22.05 11.08
N LEU A 505 -13.96 -21.17 10.12
CA LEU A 505 -12.97 -20.18 9.69
C LEU A 505 -13.05 -18.95 10.59
N GLN A 506 -11.90 -18.32 10.81
CA GLN A 506 -11.77 -17.12 11.62
C GLN A 506 -10.76 -16.14 11.03
N LEU A 507 -10.85 -14.89 11.45
CA LEU A 507 -9.83 -13.89 11.22
C LEU A 507 -8.65 -14.14 12.17
N ALA A 508 -7.43 -13.96 11.67
CA ALA A 508 -6.20 -14.11 12.43
C ALA A 508 -5.08 -13.19 11.92
N THR A 509 -4.10 -12.91 12.77
CA THR A 509 -2.83 -12.34 12.36
C THR A 509 -2.23 -13.19 11.22
N CYS A 510 -1.84 -12.55 10.12
CA CYS A 510 -1.17 -13.22 9.00
C CYS A 510 0.21 -13.74 9.44
N SER A 511 0.27 -15.03 9.76
CA SER A 511 1.47 -15.74 10.22
C SER A 511 2.24 -16.40 9.07
N GLY A 512 1.60 -16.53 7.90
CA GLY A 512 2.10 -17.37 6.81
C GLY A 512 1.93 -18.87 7.05
N GLY A 513 1.29 -19.27 8.16
CA GLY A 513 1.01 -20.66 8.50
C GLY A 513 0.16 -21.39 7.47
N ALA A 514 0.32 -22.72 7.36
CA ALA A 514 -0.38 -23.52 6.37
C ALA A 514 -1.92 -23.49 6.56
N ASN A 515 -2.41 -23.27 7.78
CA ASN A 515 -3.83 -23.09 8.11
C ASN A 515 -4.44 -21.79 7.52
N GLN A 516 -3.60 -20.85 7.09
CA GLN A 516 -3.98 -19.59 6.44
C GLN A 516 -3.85 -19.64 4.91
N LYS A 517 -3.44 -20.77 4.33
CA LYS A 517 -3.22 -20.92 2.90
C LYS A 517 -4.45 -21.44 2.16
N TRP A 518 -4.75 -20.79 1.04
CA TRP A 518 -5.92 -20.90 0.20
C TRP A 518 -5.54 -20.67 -1.28
N THR A 519 -6.09 -21.50 -2.14
CA THR A 519 -5.89 -21.44 -3.59
C THR A 519 -7.25 -21.36 -4.27
N LYS A 520 -7.38 -20.41 -5.19
CA LYS A 520 -8.57 -20.20 -6.00
C LYS A 520 -8.56 -21.16 -7.19
N VAL A 521 -9.36 -22.23 -7.11
CA VAL A 521 -9.51 -23.27 -8.14
C VAL A 521 -10.77 -22.99 -8.96
N ARG A 522 -10.74 -23.05 -10.30
CA ARG A 522 -11.97 -22.98 -11.11
C ARG A 522 -12.87 -24.18 -10.79
N GLY A 523 -14.14 -23.95 -10.52
CA GLY A 523 -15.12 -24.98 -10.12
C GLY A 523 -16.44 -24.88 -10.84
#